data_AF-A0A8R1EAY6-F1
#
_entry.id   AF-A0A8R1EAY6-F1
#
_cell.length_a   1.000
_cell.length_b   1.000
_cell.length_c   1.000
_cell.angle_alpha   90.00
_cell.angle_beta   90.00
_cell.angle_gamma   90.00
#
_symmetry.space_group_name_H-M   'P 1'
#
loop_
_entity.id
_entity.type
_entity.pdbx_description
1 polymer ?
#
loop_
_entity_poly.entity_id
_entity_poly.type
_entity_poly.pdbx_seq_one_letter_code
_entity_poly.pdbx_strand_id
1 'polypeptide(L)'
;MEASNLPSELFYIPLLYRPWYLEECPSSIATTYSSADFRQPAIVTVDVPSGCTDKHTGTSASAPLAAGIIALALEANPELTWRDMQHLVLRTANWKPLENNPGWSRNGVGRMVSNKFGYGLMDGGALVNMAKTWKTVPEQHICTYEYRLASPNPRPIVGRFQLNFTLDVNGCESGTPVLYLEHVQVHATVRYLKRGDLKLTLFSPAGTRSVLLPPRPQDYNANGFHKWPFLSVQQWGEDPRGTWLLMVESVTTNPAASVSY
;
A
#
# COMPACT_ATOMS: atom_id res chain seq x y z
N MET A 1 -43.32 14.11 30.14
CA MET A 1 -43.49 13.48 28.82
C MET A 1 -42.11 13.00 28.41
N GLU A 2 -41.94 11.69 28.48
CA GLU A 2 -40.69 10.96 28.30
C GLU A 2 -40.12 11.13 26.89
N ALA A 3 -38.81 11.40 26.82
CA ALA A 3 -38.00 11.13 25.66
C ALA A 3 -37.54 9.67 25.76
N SER A 4 -38.34 8.75 25.24
CA SER A 4 -37.98 7.34 25.16
C SER A 4 -38.49 6.75 23.85
N ASN A 5 -37.60 6.02 23.18
CA ASN A 5 -37.84 5.11 22.05
C ASN A 5 -37.76 5.72 20.64
N LEU A 6 -36.55 6.09 20.23
CA LEU A 6 -36.11 5.73 18.89
C LEU A 6 -35.48 4.33 18.99
N PRO A 7 -35.98 3.31 18.27
CA PRO A 7 -35.37 1.99 18.29
C PRO A 7 -33.96 2.12 17.71
N SER A 8 -32.99 1.56 18.43
CA SER A 8 -31.68 1.23 17.88
C SER A 8 -31.88 0.15 16.81
N GLU A 9 -32.29 0.55 15.62
CA GLU A 9 -32.01 -0.26 14.44
C GLU A 9 -30.51 -0.41 14.40
N LEU A 10 -30.09 -1.63 14.69
CA LEU A 10 -28.76 -2.14 14.38
C LEU A 10 -28.49 -1.73 12.93
N PHE A 11 -27.73 -0.66 12.74
CA PHE A 11 -26.99 -0.45 11.51
C PHE A 11 -26.11 -1.69 11.38
N TYR A 12 -26.62 -2.70 10.68
CA TYR A 12 -25.85 -3.83 10.26
C TYR A 12 -24.86 -3.25 9.26
N ILE A 13 -23.72 -2.77 9.77
CA ILE A 13 -22.58 -2.41 8.92
C ILE A 13 -22.22 -3.73 8.26
N PRO A 14 -22.51 -3.90 6.96
CA PRO A 14 -22.22 -5.16 6.31
C PRO A 14 -20.73 -5.40 6.46
N LEU A 15 -20.34 -6.62 6.85
CA LEU A 15 -18.94 -7.00 6.87
C LEU A 15 -18.35 -6.67 5.50
N LEU A 16 -17.34 -5.79 5.49
CA LEU A 16 -16.71 -5.35 4.25
C LEU A 16 -15.68 -6.39 3.86
N TYR A 17 -15.91 -7.05 2.74
CA TYR A 17 -15.01 -8.07 2.21
C TYR A 17 -14.20 -7.53 1.04
N ARG A 18 -13.01 -8.11 0.82
CA ARG A 18 -12.23 -7.83 -0.40
C ARG A 18 -13.06 -8.16 -1.65
N PRO A 19 -13.14 -7.25 -2.64
CA PRO A 19 -13.73 -7.59 -3.93
C PRO A 19 -12.82 -8.52 -4.74
N TRP A 20 -13.40 -9.25 -5.69
CA TRP A 20 -12.69 -10.24 -6.51
C TRP A 20 -11.65 -9.63 -7.46
N TYR A 21 -11.86 -8.37 -7.84
CA TYR A 21 -11.00 -7.60 -8.75
C TYR A 21 -9.89 -6.82 -8.04
N LEU A 22 -9.79 -6.93 -6.70
CA LEU A 22 -8.79 -6.19 -5.93
C LEU A 22 -7.37 -6.66 -6.28
N GLU A 23 -6.49 -5.68 -6.52
CA GLU A 23 -5.06 -5.89 -6.65
C GLU A 23 -4.34 -5.53 -5.36
N GLU A 24 -3.37 -6.36 -4.95
CA GLU A 24 -2.65 -6.19 -3.69
C GLU A 24 -1.27 -5.56 -3.92
N CYS A 25 -1.01 -4.40 -3.33
CA CYS A 25 0.29 -3.74 -3.39
C CYS A 25 0.54 -2.87 -2.14
N PRO A 26 1.78 -2.79 -1.64
CA PRO A 26 2.11 -1.97 -0.47
C PRO A 26 2.18 -0.48 -0.80
N SER A 27 1.94 -0.09 -2.06
CA SER A 27 1.81 1.30 -2.50
C SER A 27 0.40 1.88 -2.30
N SER A 28 -0.60 1.05 -2.00
CA SER A 28 -1.96 1.52 -1.69
C SER A 28 -1.99 2.24 -0.34
N ILE A 29 -2.51 3.47 -0.31
CA ILE A 29 -2.60 4.29 0.91
C ILE A 29 -3.85 3.97 1.72
N ALA A 30 -5.02 3.93 1.10
CA ALA A 30 -6.31 3.74 1.77
C ALA A 30 -7.33 3.12 0.81
N THR A 31 -8.54 2.85 1.32
CA THR A 31 -9.65 2.22 0.60
C THR A 31 -10.89 3.08 0.68
N THR A 32 -11.73 3.04 -0.35
CA THR A 32 -13.12 3.55 -0.31
C THR A 32 -14.07 2.45 -0.78
N TYR A 33 -15.37 2.68 -0.63
CA TYR A 33 -16.37 1.73 -1.10
C TYR A 33 -16.37 1.57 -2.62
N SER A 34 -16.86 0.42 -3.08
CA SER A 34 -17.20 0.12 -4.47
C SER A 34 -18.17 -1.07 -4.48
N SER A 35 -18.37 -1.68 -5.64
CA SER A 35 -19.10 -2.93 -5.80
C SER A 35 -18.32 -4.13 -5.25
N ALA A 36 -19.01 -5.25 -5.05
CA ALA A 36 -18.37 -6.51 -4.65
C ALA A 36 -19.08 -7.71 -5.28
N ASP A 37 -19.66 -8.62 -4.47
CA ASP A 37 -20.50 -9.72 -4.96
C ASP A 37 -21.76 -9.16 -5.63
N PHE A 38 -22.37 -9.89 -6.57
CA PHE A 38 -23.58 -9.49 -7.28
C PHE A 38 -24.81 -9.29 -6.36
N ARG A 39 -24.74 -9.79 -5.12
CA ARG A 39 -25.74 -9.58 -4.06
C ARG A 39 -25.53 -8.31 -3.25
N GLN A 40 -24.39 -7.62 -3.42
CA GLN A 40 -24.07 -6.39 -2.71
C GLN A 40 -24.32 -5.17 -3.60
N PRO A 41 -24.71 -4.02 -3.02
CA PRO A 41 -24.88 -2.79 -3.78
C PRO A 41 -23.59 -2.39 -4.53
N ALA A 42 -23.76 -1.79 -5.69
CA ALA A 42 -22.69 -1.12 -6.43
C ALA A 42 -22.80 0.41 -6.26
N ILE A 43 -21.97 1.18 -6.96
CA ILE A 43 -21.97 2.64 -6.84
C ILE A 43 -23.07 3.25 -7.70
N VAL A 44 -23.87 4.11 -7.07
CA VAL A 44 -24.89 4.91 -7.73
C VAL A 44 -24.28 6.22 -8.20
N THR A 45 -24.40 6.53 -9.50
CA THR A 45 -23.87 7.76 -10.11
C THR A 45 -24.62 8.12 -11.39
N VAL A 46 -24.28 9.25 -12.01
CA VAL A 46 -24.82 9.67 -13.32
C VAL A 46 -24.30 8.79 -14.46
N ASP A 47 -25.09 8.60 -15.51
CA ASP A 47 -24.72 7.77 -16.67
C ASP A 47 -25.08 8.43 -18.01
N VAL A 48 -24.37 8.01 -19.07
CA VAL A 48 -24.51 8.54 -20.43
C VAL A 48 -25.58 7.78 -21.24
N PRO A 49 -26.20 8.42 -22.25
CA PRO A 49 -26.10 9.84 -22.63
C PRO A 49 -26.89 10.77 -21.68
N SER A 50 -27.77 10.22 -20.85
CA SER A 50 -28.50 10.92 -19.78
C SER A 50 -29.08 9.87 -18.83
N GLY A 51 -29.06 10.12 -17.52
CA GLY A 51 -29.70 9.26 -16.52
C GLY A 51 -28.78 8.93 -15.35
N CYS A 52 -29.11 7.86 -14.64
CA CYS A 52 -28.37 7.36 -13.50
C CYS A 52 -28.12 5.85 -13.65
N THR A 53 -27.02 5.38 -13.09
CA THR A 53 -26.69 3.96 -12.95
C THR A 53 -26.56 3.62 -11.48
N ASP A 54 -27.00 2.42 -11.11
CA ASP A 54 -26.78 1.79 -9.80
C ASP A 54 -25.79 0.62 -9.89
N LYS A 55 -25.07 0.51 -11.03
CA LYS A 55 -24.21 -0.63 -11.39
C LYS A 55 -22.76 -0.23 -11.64
N HIS A 56 -22.31 0.95 -11.22
CA HIS A 56 -20.90 1.32 -11.41
C HIS A 56 -20.01 0.49 -10.47
N THR A 57 -19.00 -0.18 -11.04
CA THR A 57 -18.21 -1.22 -10.37
C THR A 57 -16.70 -1.01 -10.52
N GLY A 58 -15.92 -1.76 -9.72
CA GLY A 58 -14.47 -1.82 -9.85
C GLY A 58 -13.73 -0.77 -9.02
N THR A 59 -12.42 -0.88 -8.97
CA THR A 59 -11.54 0.11 -8.31
C THR A 59 -11.70 1.51 -8.91
N SER A 60 -12.08 1.60 -10.18
CA SER A 60 -12.42 2.85 -10.86
C SER A 60 -13.56 3.63 -10.21
N ALA A 61 -14.47 2.96 -9.50
CA ALA A 61 -15.55 3.61 -8.75
C ALA A 61 -15.10 4.08 -7.35
N SER A 62 -14.05 3.47 -6.80
CA SER A 62 -13.46 3.86 -5.52
C SER A 62 -12.71 5.19 -5.61
N ALA A 63 -11.91 5.38 -6.67
CA ALA A 63 -11.06 6.57 -6.79
C ALA A 63 -11.83 7.92 -6.81
N PRO A 64 -12.99 8.05 -7.51
CA PRO A 64 -13.81 9.26 -7.44
C PRO A 64 -14.35 9.58 -6.04
N LEU A 65 -14.70 8.56 -5.24
CA LEU A 65 -15.12 8.77 -3.86
C LEU A 65 -13.96 9.33 -3.01
N ALA A 66 -12.75 8.79 -3.19
CA ALA A 66 -11.55 9.32 -2.53
C ALA A 66 -11.29 10.78 -2.95
N ALA A 67 -11.42 11.09 -4.25
CA ALA A 67 -11.27 12.46 -4.77
C ALA A 67 -12.30 13.43 -4.15
N GLY A 68 -13.55 13.01 -3.98
CA GLY A 68 -14.57 13.80 -3.30
C GLY A 68 -14.23 14.07 -1.83
N ILE A 69 -13.75 13.06 -1.10
CA ILE A 69 -13.30 13.23 0.30
C ILE A 69 -12.09 14.19 0.39
N ILE A 70 -11.13 14.06 -0.53
CA ILE A 70 -9.96 14.94 -0.61
C ILE A 70 -10.39 16.39 -0.89
N ALA A 71 -11.38 16.60 -1.77
CA ALA A 71 -11.92 17.93 -2.07
C ALA A 71 -12.52 18.60 -0.82
N LEU A 72 -13.27 17.87 0.01
CA LEU A 72 -13.81 18.39 1.27
C LEU A 72 -12.70 18.81 2.24
N ALA A 73 -11.57 18.10 2.24
CA ALA A 73 -10.42 18.45 3.05
C ALA A 73 -9.73 19.73 2.58
N LEU A 74 -9.57 19.87 1.26
CA LEU A 74 -9.00 21.06 0.63
C LEU A 74 -9.92 22.27 0.80
N GLU A 75 -11.23 22.08 0.81
CA GLU A 75 -12.19 23.13 1.18
C GLU A 75 -11.97 23.59 2.63
N ALA A 76 -11.73 22.64 3.55
CA ALA A 76 -11.49 22.96 4.95
C ALA A 76 -10.09 23.57 5.21
N ASN A 77 -9.10 23.24 4.39
CA ASN A 77 -7.75 23.81 4.45
C ASN A 77 -7.10 23.82 3.05
N PRO A 78 -7.17 24.96 2.31
CA PRO A 78 -6.61 25.08 0.97
C PRO A 78 -5.07 25.05 0.92
N GLU A 79 -4.39 25.24 2.05
CA GLU A 79 -2.91 25.30 2.14
C GLU A 79 -2.25 23.92 2.23
N LEU A 80 -3.05 22.84 2.25
CA LEU A 80 -2.53 21.47 2.31
C LEU A 80 -1.71 21.14 1.06
N THR A 81 -0.46 20.75 1.27
CA THR A 81 0.38 20.22 0.20
C THR A 81 -0.05 18.81 -0.19
N TRP A 82 0.44 18.32 -1.33
CA TRP A 82 0.20 16.94 -1.76
C TRP A 82 0.69 15.89 -0.73
N ARG A 83 1.77 16.19 0.01
CA ARG A 83 2.28 15.33 1.09
C ARG A 83 1.40 15.39 2.32
N ASP A 84 0.96 16.60 2.71
CA ASP A 84 0.03 16.76 3.83
C ASP A 84 -1.23 15.94 3.62
N MET A 85 -1.80 15.95 2.41
CA MET A 85 -2.95 15.14 2.08
C MET A 85 -2.70 13.64 2.31
N GLN A 86 -1.55 13.11 1.90
CA GLN A 86 -1.20 11.70 2.16
C GLN A 86 -1.08 11.41 3.65
N HIS A 87 -0.39 12.29 4.41
CA HIS A 87 -0.29 12.18 5.88
C HIS A 87 -1.67 12.17 6.53
N LEU A 88 -2.59 13.03 6.10
CA LEU A 88 -3.95 13.07 6.63
C LEU A 88 -4.69 11.76 6.34
N VAL A 89 -4.72 11.34 5.06
CA VAL A 89 -5.43 10.12 4.63
C VAL A 89 -4.97 8.89 5.44
N LEU A 90 -3.67 8.63 5.56
CA LEU A 90 -3.18 7.45 6.28
C LEU A 90 -3.38 7.54 7.80
N ARG A 91 -3.42 8.75 8.37
CA ARG A 91 -3.63 8.96 9.82
C ARG A 91 -5.08 8.85 10.23
N THR A 92 -6.00 9.14 9.31
CA THR A 92 -7.45 9.12 9.57
C THR A 92 -8.16 7.89 9.00
N ALA A 93 -7.50 7.12 8.13
CA ALA A 93 -8.04 5.87 7.63
C ALA A 93 -8.38 4.89 8.79
N ASN A 94 -9.53 4.23 8.67
CA ASN A 94 -10.06 3.33 9.67
C ASN A 94 -10.03 1.87 9.16
N TRP A 95 -9.17 1.06 9.76
CA TRP A 95 -9.04 -0.36 9.41
C TRP A 95 -10.14 -1.24 10.01
N LYS A 96 -10.81 -0.81 11.10
CA LYS A 96 -11.76 -1.64 11.86
C LYS A 96 -12.91 -2.20 11.01
N PRO A 97 -13.56 -1.43 10.11
CA PRO A 97 -14.62 -1.98 9.25
C PRO A 97 -14.15 -3.13 8.34
N LEU A 98 -12.84 -3.27 8.13
CA LEU A 98 -12.20 -4.24 7.26
C LEU A 98 -11.42 -5.32 8.05
N GLU A 99 -11.52 -5.33 9.39
CA GLU A 99 -10.66 -6.16 10.27
C GLU A 99 -10.80 -7.67 10.04
N ASN A 100 -11.98 -8.10 9.60
CA ASN A 100 -12.28 -9.51 9.31
C ASN A 100 -11.63 -10.02 8.01
N ASN A 101 -10.93 -9.18 7.26
CA ASN A 101 -10.15 -9.61 6.12
C ASN A 101 -8.73 -10.01 6.54
N PRO A 102 -8.18 -11.13 6.03
CA PRO A 102 -6.82 -11.51 6.33
C PRO A 102 -5.79 -10.60 5.63
N GLY A 103 -4.61 -10.47 6.23
CA GLY A 103 -3.48 -9.73 5.67
C GLY A 103 -3.19 -8.38 6.35
N TRP A 104 -3.88 -8.09 7.45
CA TRP A 104 -3.52 -6.98 8.33
C TRP A 104 -2.25 -7.30 9.13
N SER A 105 -1.39 -6.31 9.27
CA SER A 105 -0.22 -6.33 10.15
C SER A 105 -0.04 -4.97 10.81
N ARG A 106 0.70 -4.92 11.90
CA ARG A 106 1.01 -3.67 12.60
C ARG A 106 2.42 -3.22 12.22
N ASN A 107 2.57 -1.97 11.79
CA ASN A 107 3.86 -1.40 11.44
C ASN A 107 4.64 -0.90 12.69
N GLY A 108 5.86 -0.40 12.50
CA GLY A 108 6.79 -0.01 13.56
C GLY A 108 6.32 1.17 14.43
N VAL A 109 5.34 1.93 13.95
CA VAL A 109 4.69 3.02 14.71
C VAL A 109 3.29 2.65 15.21
N GLY A 110 2.92 1.36 15.14
CA GLY A 110 1.69 0.86 15.72
C GLY A 110 0.43 1.03 14.87
N ARG A 111 0.54 1.37 13.59
CA ARG A 111 -0.61 1.48 12.67
C ARG A 111 -0.90 0.14 11.99
N MET A 112 -2.17 -0.15 11.76
CA MET A 112 -2.58 -1.32 11.00
C MET A 112 -2.42 -1.04 9.50
N VAL A 113 -1.75 -1.94 8.79
CA VAL A 113 -1.47 -1.83 7.35
C VAL A 113 -1.80 -3.15 6.65
N SER A 114 -2.19 -3.05 5.38
CA SER A 114 -2.54 -4.18 4.53
C SER A 114 -2.14 -3.90 3.08
N ASN A 115 -1.60 -4.90 2.37
CA ASN A 115 -1.39 -4.82 0.92
C ASN A 115 -2.73 -4.71 0.15
N LYS A 116 -3.84 -5.10 0.77
CA LYS A 116 -5.17 -5.02 0.15
C LYS A 116 -5.82 -3.66 0.34
N PHE A 117 -5.67 -3.10 1.54
CA PHE A 117 -6.51 -1.98 1.99
C PHE A 117 -5.72 -0.73 2.40
N GLY A 118 -4.40 -0.75 2.27
CA GLY A 118 -3.54 0.31 2.80
C GLY A 118 -3.69 0.43 4.31
N TYR A 119 -3.94 1.64 4.80
CA TYR A 119 -4.22 1.96 6.21
C TYR A 119 -5.70 1.77 6.61
N GLY A 120 -6.58 1.45 5.66
CA GLY A 120 -8.01 1.20 5.92
C GLY A 120 -8.94 2.07 5.10
N LEU A 121 -10.21 2.07 5.50
CA LEU A 121 -11.28 2.83 4.85
C LEU A 121 -11.09 4.33 5.12
N MET A 122 -11.17 5.17 4.09
CA MET A 122 -11.10 6.63 4.25
C MET A 122 -12.27 7.13 5.09
N ASP A 123 -11.97 7.88 6.14
CA ASP A 123 -12.94 8.57 6.98
C ASP A 123 -12.94 10.06 6.64
N GLY A 124 -13.94 10.51 5.89
CA GLY A 124 -14.02 11.91 5.46
C GLY A 124 -14.21 12.89 6.62
N GLY A 125 -14.95 12.50 7.67
CA GLY A 125 -15.17 13.35 8.84
C GLY A 125 -13.88 13.53 9.64
N ALA A 126 -13.17 12.43 9.92
CA ALA A 126 -11.89 12.47 10.60
C ALA A 126 -10.83 13.24 9.78
N LEU A 127 -10.81 13.03 8.46
CA LEU A 127 -9.89 13.70 7.54
C LEU A 127 -10.10 15.22 7.52
N VAL A 128 -11.35 15.69 7.36
CA VAL A 128 -11.69 17.13 7.40
C VAL A 128 -11.39 17.75 8.76
N ASN A 129 -11.69 17.04 9.86
CA ASN A 129 -11.41 17.55 11.20
C ASN A 129 -9.91 17.68 11.47
N MET A 130 -9.10 16.73 11.01
CA MET A 130 -7.64 16.81 11.14
C MET A 130 -7.07 17.89 10.21
N ALA A 131 -7.60 18.06 9.00
CA ALA A 131 -7.18 19.09 8.04
C ALA A 131 -7.26 20.51 8.60
N LYS A 132 -8.33 20.85 9.33
CA LYS A 132 -8.54 22.19 9.93
C LYS A 132 -7.45 22.64 10.91
N THR A 133 -6.78 21.69 11.55
CA THR A 133 -5.73 21.96 12.54
C THR A 133 -4.37 21.44 12.10
N TRP A 134 -4.26 21.02 10.84
CA TRP A 134 -3.05 20.43 10.30
C TRP A 134 -1.95 21.49 10.17
N LYS A 135 -0.75 21.12 10.60
CA LYS A 135 0.46 21.88 10.35
C LYS A 135 1.23 21.22 9.22
N THR A 136 1.51 21.97 8.16
CA THR A 136 2.28 21.52 7.01
C THR A 136 3.58 20.84 7.44
N VAL A 137 3.84 19.68 6.84
CA VAL A 137 5.05 18.91 7.12
C VAL A 137 6.30 19.64 6.62
N PRO A 138 7.49 19.38 7.21
CA PRO A 138 8.74 19.94 6.73
C PRO A 138 9.04 19.55 5.27
N GLU A 139 10.05 20.18 4.69
CA GLU A 139 10.56 19.87 3.35
C GLU A 139 10.84 18.36 3.18
N GLN A 140 10.60 17.85 1.98
CA GLN A 140 10.86 16.45 1.67
C GLN A 140 12.37 16.22 1.55
N HIS A 141 12.86 15.14 2.15
CA HIS A 141 14.24 14.69 1.99
C HIS A 141 14.26 13.27 1.43
N ILE A 142 15.26 12.97 0.60
CA ILE A 142 15.43 11.66 -0.05
C ILE A 142 16.81 11.12 0.30
N CYS A 143 16.84 9.94 0.92
CA CYS A 143 18.05 9.17 1.13
C CYS A 143 18.10 8.00 0.16
N THR A 144 19.23 7.83 -0.53
CA THR A 144 19.45 6.70 -1.45
C THR A 144 20.63 5.87 -0.96
N TYR A 145 20.47 4.55 -0.97
CA TYR A 145 21.52 3.60 -0.65
C TYR A 145 21.68 2.60 -1.79
N GLU A 146 22.92 2.21 -2.07
CA GLU A 146 23.24 1.22 -3.10
C GLU A 146 23.70 -0.07 -2.43
N TYR A 147 22.98 -1.17 -2.67
CA TYR A 147 23.48 -2.50 -2.35
C TYR A 147 24.35 -3.01 -3.51
N ARG A 148 25.61 -3.36 -3.22
CA ARG A 148 26.51 -3.97 -4.21
C ARG A 148 26.58 -5.48 -3.99
N LEU A 149 26.15 -6.26 -4.98
CA LEU A 149 26.31 -7.72 -4.94
C LEU A 149 27.81 -8.09 -4.93
N ALA A 150 28.19 -8.92 -3.96
CA ALA A 150 29.51 -9.55 -3.93
C ALA A 150 29.69 -10.51 -5.12
N SER A 151 30.94 -10.75 -5.54
CA SER A 151 31.24 -11.71 -6.60
C SER A 151 30.82 -13.14 -6.21
N PRO A 152 30.24 -13.94 -7.13
CA PRO A 152 29.94 -13.60 -8.53
C PRO A 152 28.75 -12.64 -8.66
N ASN A 153 28.98 -11.57 -9.43
CA ASN A 153 27.96 -10.65 -9.92
C ASN A 153 28.13 -10.65 -11.45
N PRO A 154 27.48 -11.59 -12.11
CA PRO A 154 26.04 -11.71 -11.95
C PRO A 154 25.79 -13.13 -11.27
N ARG A 155 24.92 -13.26 -10.24
CA ARG A 155 24.83 -14.48 -9.36
C ARG A 155 23.90 -15.56 -9.95
N PRO A 156 24.38 -16.78 -10.29
CA PRO A 156 23.52 -17.81 -10.87
C PRO A 156 22.48 -18.30 -9.86
N ILE A 157 21.20 -18.35 -10.26
CA ILE A 157 20.13 -18.96 -9.47
C ILE A 157 19.30 -19.91 -10.32
N VAL A 158 18.86 -21.01 -9.70
CA VAL A 158 18.15 -22.10 -10.35
C VAL A 158 17.00 -22.58 -9.46
N GLY A 159 15.86 -22.85 -10.08
CA GLY A 159 14.69 -23.45 -9.46
C GLY A 159 14.14 -22.61 -8.31
N ARG A 160 13.75 -23.30 -7.23
CA ARG A 160 13.26 -22.67 -6.00
C ARG A 160 14.44 -22.15 -5.18
N PHE A 161 14.40 -20.88 -4.80
CA PHE A 161 15.42 -20.27 -3.96
C PHE A 161 14.81 -19.22 -3.01
N GLN A 162 15.58 -18.86 -2.00
CA GLN A 162 15.36 -17.69 -1.15
C GLN A 162 16.70 -17.02 -0.89
N LEU A 163 16.81 -15.72 -1.18
CA LEU A 163 17.99 -14.91 -0.98
C LEU A 163 17.65 -13.69 -0.13
N ASN A 164 18.54 -13.37 0.81
CA ASN A 164 18.42 -12.25 1.71
C ASN A 164 19.51 -11.22 1.37
N PHE A 165 19.12 -9.96 1.20
CA PHE A 165 20.00 -8.83 0.94
C PHE A 165 19.80 -7.81 2.04
N THR A 166 20.84 -7.58 2.85
CA THR A 166 20.77 -6.67 4.00
C THR A 166 21.54 -5.39 3.73
N LEU A 167 21.00 -4.25 4.19
CA LEU A 167 21.64 -2.96 4.09
C LEU A 167 21.48 -2.19 5.40
N ASP A 168 22.59 -1.72 5.96
CA ASP A 168 22.57 -0.88 7.15
C ASP A 168 22.38 0.59 6.75
N VAL A 169 21.27 1.18 7.19
CA VAL A 169 20.86 2.54 6.88
C VAL A 169 21.08 3.41 8.11
N ASN A 170 21.73 4.57 7.94
CA ASN A 170 21.98 5.53 9.03
C ASN A 170 21.13 6.81 8.93
N GLY A 171 20.15 6.86 8.02
CA GLY A 171 19.23 7.99 7.87
C GLY A 171 19.76 9.14 6.99
N CYS A 172 20.82 8.90 6.22
CA CYS A 172 21.65 9.79 5.38
C CYS A 172 22.96 10.18 6.08
N GLU A 173 24.08 9.84 5.45
CA GLU A 173 25.44 10.11 5.96
C GLU A 173 25.90 11.57 5.70
N SER A 174 25.29 12.26 4.73
CA SER A 174 25.54 13.68 4.45
C SER A 174 24.23 14.41 4.12
N GLY A 175 24.08 15.65 4.60
CA GLY A 175 22.87 16.47 4.41
C GLY A 175 21.85 16.33 5.54
N THR A 176 20.60 16.71 5.26
CA THR A 176 19.49 16.63 6.23
C THR A 176 19.00 15.19 6.35
N PRO A 177 19.01 14.59 7.55
CA PRO A 177 18.62 13.19 7.71
C PRO A 177 17.11 12.98 7.54
N VAL A 178 16.74 11.82 7.01
CA VAL A 178 15.36 11.34 7.07
C VAL A 178 15.16 10.66 8.42
N LEU A 179 14.35 11.29 9.28
CA LEU A 179 14.04 10.77 10.62
C LEU A 179 12.72 10.00 10.67
N TYR A 180 11.81 10.29 9.74
CA TYR A 180 10.50 9.66 9.66
C TYR A 180 10.19 9.37 8.19
N LEU A 181 9.89 8.12 7.89
CA LEU A 181 9.62 7.69 6.52
C LEU A 181 8.27 8.17 6.01
N GLU A 182 8.22 8.42 4.70
CA GLU A 182 6.99 8.58 3.94
C GLU A 182 6.89 7.45 2.92
N HIS A 183 7.65 7.57 1.82
CA HIS A 183 7.74 6.57 0.75
C HIS A 183 9.05 5.79 0.85
N VAL A 184 9.00 4.47 0.64
CA VAL A 184 10.19 3.62 0.49
C VAL A 184 10.18 2.98 -0.89
N GLN A 185 11.26 3.15 -1.65
CA GLN A 185 11.42 2.52 -2.96
C GLN A 185 12.58 1.54 -2.98
N VAL A 186 12.35 0.35 -3.54
CA VAL A 186 13.39 -0.63 -3.85
C VAL A 186 13.55 -0.70 -5.36
N HIS A 187 14.68 -0.19 -5.86
CA HIS A 187 15.03 -0.25 -7.28
C HIS A 187 15.76 -1.56 -7.55
N ALA A 188 15.04 -2.56 -8.06
CA ALA A 188 15.60 -3.90 -8.26
C ALA A 188 15.88 -4.21 -9.74
N THR A 189 17.01 -4.87 -9.99
CA THR A 189 17.34 -5.50 -11.28
C THR A 189 17.51 -6.99 -11.07
N VAL A 190 16.70 -7.78 -11.76
CA VAL A 190 16.51 -9.21 -11.49
C VAL A 190 16.16 -9.89 -12.81
N ARG A 191 16.93 -10.88 -13.29
CA ARG A 191 16.62 -11.61 -14.53
C ARG A 191 16.09 -13.00 -14.22
N TYR A 192 14.91 -13.37 -14.70
CA TYR A 192 14.32 -14.67 -14.34
C TYR A 192 13.43 -15.22 -15.45
N LEU A 193 13.49 -16.54 -15.72
CA LEU A 193 12.81 -17.17 -16.87
C LEU A 193 11.30 -16.99 -16.82
N LYS A 194 10.74 -16.98 -15.61
CA LYS A 194 9.33 -16.71 -15.37
C LYS A 194 9.20 -15.70 -14.25
N ARG A 195 9.17 -14.43 -14.60
CA ARG A 195 9.09 -13.29 -13.68
C ARG A 195 7.93 -13.40 -12.67
N GLY A 196 6.83 -14.02 -13.05
CA GLY A 196 5.68 -14.25 -12.18
C GLY A 196 5.92 -15.21 -11.01
N ASP A 197 6.97 -16.02 -11.06
CA ASP A 197 7.34 -16.93 -9.96
C ASP A 197 8.17 -16.21 -8.87
N LEU A 198 8.57 -14.96 -9.10
CA LEU A 198 9.31 -14.17 -8.13
C LEU A 198 8.41 -13.55 -7.06
N LYS A 199 8.93 -13.49 -5.84
CA LYS A 199 8.32 -12.78 -4.72
C LYS A 199 9.37 -11.93 -4.00
N LEU A 200 9.07 -10.65 -3.80
CA LEU A 200 9.95 -9.72 -3.09
C LEU A 200 9.25 -9.28 -1.80
N THR A 201 9.93 -9.42 -0.67
CA THR A 201 9.46 -8.95 0.64
C THR A 201 10.52 -8.04 1.26
N LEU A 202 10.13 -6.83 1.66
CA LEU A 202 10.96 -5.87 2.37
C LEU A 202 10.64 -5.91 3.87
N PHE A 203 11.67 -5.84 4.70
CA PHE A 203 11.57 -5.71 6.14
C PHE A 203 12.28 -4.43 6.58
N SER A 204 11.57 -3.58 7.34
CA SER A 204 12.16 -2.40 7.97
C SER A 204 12.92 -2.75 9.25
N PRO A 205 13.78 -1.86 9.78
CA PRO A 205 14.46 -2.04 11.06
C PRO A 205 13.49 -2.24 12.23
N ALA A 206 12.30 -1.63 12.17
CA ALA A 206 11.25 -1.79 13.17
C ALA A 206 10.42 -3.08 13.01
N GLY A 207 10.75 -3.92 12.01
CA GLY A 207 10.11 -5.23 11.78
C GLY A 207 8.90 -5.19 10.84
N THR A 208 8.58 -4.07 10.20
CA THR A 208 7.46 -3.98 9.27
C THR A 208 7.74 -4.75 8.00
N ARG A 209 6.89 -5.75 7.73
CA ARG A 209 7.00 -6.64 6.56
C ARG A 209 6.08 -6.18 5.42
N SER A 210 6.65 -5.81 4.28
CA SER A 210 5.92 -5.41 3.07
C SER A 210 6.19 -6.34 1.90
N VAL A 211 5.17 -6.99 1.37
CA VAL A 211 5.30 -7.79 0.13
C VAL A 211 5.27 -6.83 -1.05
N LEU A 212 6.44 -6.49 -1.59
CA LEU A 212 6.60 -5.57 -2.71
C LEU A 212 6.11 -6.16 -4.03
N LEU A 213 6.31 -7.47 -4.21
CA LEU A 213 5.86 -8.22 -5.37
C LEU A 213 5.32 -9.57 -4.89
N PRO A 214 4.00 -9.82 -4.93
CA PRO A 214 3.47 -11.16 -4.76
C PRO A 214 3.68 -12.00 -6.03
N PRO A 215 3.67 -13.35 -5.94
CA PRO A 215 3.67 -14.21 -7.12
C PRO A 215 2.51 -13.87 -8.06
N ARG A 216 2.78 -13.88 -9.36
CA ARG A 216 1.81 -13.63 -10.43
C ARG A 216 1.77 -14.82 -11.36
N PRO A 217 0.90 -15.82 -11.12
CA PRO A 217 0.92 -17.10 -11.85
C PRO A 217 0.87 -16.98 -13.38
N GLN A 218 0.21 -15.92 -13.89
CA GLN A 218 0.01 -15.65 -15.31
C GLN A 218 1.13 -14.80 -15.96
N ASP A 219 2.14 -14.35 -15.20
CA ASP A 219 3.27 -13.58 -15.74
C ASP A 219 4.40 -14.51 -16.18
N TYR A 220 4.35 -14.92 -17.46
CA TYR A 220 5.35 -15.80 -18.10
C TYR A 220 6.54 -15.05 -18.72
N ASN A 221 6.71 -13.75 -18.41
CA ASN A 221 7.78 -12.96 -18.99
C ASN A 221 9.17 -13.41 -18.51
N ALA A 222 10.12 -13.55 -19.43
CA ALA A 222 11.49 -14.02 -19.16
C ALA A 222 12.53 -12.90 -18.98
N ASN A 223 12.12 -11.63 -19.10
CA ASN A 223 13.04 -10.48 -19.03
C ASN A 223 13.27 -10.00 -17.60
N GLY A 224 12.48 -10.48 -16.63
CA GLY A 224 12.56 -10.04 -15.24
C GLY A 224 12.29 -8.55 -15.04
N PHE A 225 13.08 -7.88 -14.20
CA PHE A 225 13.00 -6.47 -13.84
C PHE A 225 14.32 -5.76 -14.15
N HIS A 226 14.26 -4.52 -14.61
CA HIS A 226 15.42 -3.66 -14.79
C HIS A 226 15.18 -2.33 -14.09
N LYS A 227 15.92 -2.07 -13.00
CA LYS A 227 15.78 -0.88 -12.15
C LYS A 227 14.31 -0.52 -11.85
N TRP A 228 13.47 -1.53 -11.59
CA TRP A 228 12.04 -1.30 -11.35
C TRP A 228 11.84 -0.75 -9.92
N PRO A 229 11.18 0.41 -9.74
CA PRO A 229 11.03 1.05 -8.43
C PRO A 229 9.81 0.51 -7.67
N PHE A 230 9.98 -0.58 -6.92
CA PHE A 230 8.91 -1.10 -6.06
C PHE A 230 8.65 -0.15 -4.89
N LEU A 231 7.43 0.37 -4.77
CA LEU A 231 7.04 1.35 -3.76
C LEU A 231 6.29 0.70 -2.59
N SER A 232 6.61 1.12 -1.36
CA SER A 232 5.83 0.87 -0.15
C SER A 232 5.55 2.17 0.60
N VAL A 233 4.33 2.28 1.15
CA VAL A 233 3.92 3.32 2.11
C VAL A 233 3.62 2.75 3.51
N GLN A 234 3.91 1.47 3.74
CA GLN A 234 3.53 0.78 4.98
C GLN A 234 4.44 1.11 6.17
N GLN A 235 5.63 1.64 5.92
CA GLN A 235 6.60 2.08 6.93
C GLN A 235 6.40 3.56 7.33
N TRP A 236 5.29 4.18 6.95
CA TRP A 236 5.10 5.62 7.13
C TRP A 236 5.18 6.03 8.60
N GLY A 237 6.10 6.96 8.89
CA GLY A 237 6.41 7.48 10.21
C GLY A 237 7.47 6.69 10.98
N GLU A 238 7.97 5.56 10.45
CA GLU A 238 9.07 4.82 11.09
C GLU A 238 10.39 5.56 10.96
N ASP A 239 11.27 5.35 11.96
CA ASP A 239 12.69 5.72 11.87
C ASP A 239 13.39 4.76 10.89
N PRO A 240 14.02 5.27 9.80
CA PRO A 240 14.64 4.41 8.81
C PRO A 240 15.96 3.79 9.26
N ARG A 241 16.52 4.19 10.41
CA ARG A 241 17.85 3.79 10.84
C ARG A 241 17.88 2.34 11.33
N GLY A 242 18.91 1.62 10.92
CA GLY A 242 19.16 0.21 11.25
C GLY A 242 19.21 -0.67 10.00
N THR A 243 19.12 -1.97 10.22
CA THR A 243 19.27 -2.97 9.16
C THR A 243 17.95 -3.19 8.42
N TRP A 244 17.97 -2.91 7.13
CA TRP A 244 16.91 -3.30 6.20
C TRP A 244 17.21 -4.67 5.60
N LEU A 245 16.18 -5.45 5.35
CA LEU A 245 16.29 -6.74 4.67
C LEU A 245 15.34 -6.80 3.48
N LEU A 246 15.89 -7.01 2.28
CA LEU A 246 15.15 -7.42 1.10
C LEU A 246 15.29 -8.93 0.94
N MET A 247 14.17 -9.65 1.01
CA MET A 247 14.07 -11.07 0.73
C MET A 247 13.52 -11.28 -0.68
N VAL A 248 14.26 -12.02 -1.50
CA VAL A 248 13.87 -12.39 -2.87
C VAL A 248 13.71 -13.91 -2.93
N GLU A 249 12.53 -14.36 -3.35
CA GLU A 249 12.15 -15.77 -3.40
C GLU A 249 11.70 -16.14 -4.81
N SER A 250 11.91 -17.41 -5.20
CA SER A 250 11.23 -18.04 -6.32
C SER A 250 10.31 -19.13 -5.79
N VAL A 251 9.02 -19.05 -6.16
CA VAL A 251 8.02 -20.08 -5.84
C VAL A 251 7.89 -21.14 -6.93
N THR A 252 8.79 -21.15 -7.93
CA THR A 252 8.70 -22.07 -9.07
C THR A 252 8.67 -23.53 -8.62
N THR A 253 7.93 -24.34 -9.38
CA THR A 253 7.90 -25.81 -9.24
C THR A 253 8.80 -26.50 -10.26
N ASN A 254 9.37 -25.75 -11.22
CA ASN A 254 10.30 -26.29 -12.22
C ASN A 254 11.75 -26.24 -11.69
N PRO A 255 12.37 -27.39 -11.34
CA PRO A 255 13.73 -27.42 -10.83
C PRO A 255 14.79 -27.00 -11.86
N ALA A 256 14.46 -27.01 -13.16
CA ALA A 256 15.36 -26.61 -14.23
C ALA A 256 15.22 -25.13 -14.65
N ALA A 257 14.33 -24.36 -14.01
CA ALA A 257 14.19 -22.94 -14.28
C ALA A 257 15.47 -22.21 -13.85
N SER A 258 16.37 -21.93 -14.79
CA SER A 258 17.71 -21.37 -14.52
C SER A 258 17.87 -20.02 -15.20
N VAL A 259 18.40 -19.02 -14.48
CA VAL A 259 18.92 -17.78 -15.09
C VAL A 259 20.15 -17.29 -14.33
N SER A 260 21.14 -16.84 -15.09
CA SER A 260 22.24 -15.99 -14.63
C SER A 260 21.72 -14.57 -14.42
N TYR A 261 21.61 -14.16 -13.15
CA TYR A 261 21.52 -12.75 -12.76
C TYR A 261 22.79 -12.10 -13.06
#